data_AF-A0A350X533-F1
#
_entry.id   AF-A0A350X533-F1
#
_cell.length_a   1.000
_cell.length_b   1.000
_cell.length_c   1.000
_cell.angle_alpha   90.00
_cell.angle_beta   90.00
_cell.angle_gamma   90.00
#
_symmetry.space_group_name_H-M   'P 1'
#
loop_
_entity.id
_entity.type
_entity.pdbx_description
1 polymer ?
#
loop_
_entity_poly.entity_id
_entity_poly.type
_entity_poly.pdbx_seq_one_letter_code
_entity_poly.pdbx_strand_id
1 'polypeptide(L)'
;MAYSNRAIDLRDIYDDMQVLPMIMVQQKSGDIYQPGMDKVTEIIEKRVRQCVPNRAVDGEIFDSKATLERLCLMSGGHVRNLLLLIQDAISRTETLPISAKAVQRAITEARDTYRPTVENYQWEILALVAKTKRIRNEDDCRNLLFNRCLLEYRYFDDEGEIQCWFDVNPLIKEIQEFKEALAQIK
;
A
#
# COMPACT_ATOMS: atom_id res chain seq x y z
N MET A 1 -17.77 7.04 -4.33
CA MET A 1 -18.92 6.19 -4.70
C MET A 1 -19.07 5.02 -3.73
N ALA A 2 -18.07 4.14 -3.55
CA ALA A 2 -18.10 3.01 -2.57
C ALA A 2 -18.56 3.39 -1.17
N TYR A 3 -18.00 4.47 -0.63
CA TYR A 3 -18.28 4.94 0.72
C TYR A 3 -19.26 6.12 0.77
N SER A 4 -20.03 6.35 -0.29
CA SER A 4 -20.98 7.47 -0.30
C SER A 4 -22.17 7.21 0.64
N ASN A 5 -22.83 8.27 1.08
CA ASN A 5 -24.11 8.19 1.78
C ASN A 5 -25.27 7.70 0.88
N ARG A 6 -25.03 7.47 -0.43
CA ARG A 6 -25.99 6.94 -1.40
C ARG A 6 -25.70 5.49 -1.81
N ALA A 7 -24.95 4.75 -0.99
CA ALA A 7 -24.57 3.38 -1.32
C ALA A 7 -25.78 2.45 -1.56
N ILE A 8 -26.87 2.64 -0.81
CA ILE A 8 -28.12 1.89 -0.99
C ILE A 8 -28.77 2.26 -2.32
N ASP A 9 -28.96 3.56 -2.60
CA ASP A 9 -29.52 4.01 -3.88
C ASP A 9 -28.72 3.48 -5.08
N LEU A 10 -27.38 3.48 -4.98
CA LEU A 10 -26.52 2.96 -6.03
C LEU A 10 -26.70 1.45 -6.22
N ARG A 11 -26.87 0.68 -5.14
CA ARG A 11 -27.14 -0.75 -5.21
C ARG A 11 -28.46 -1.03 -5.90
N ASP A 12 -29.52 -0.30 -5.53
CA ASP A 12 -30.86 -0.51 -6.08
C ASP A 12 -30.91 -0.19 -7.59
N ILE A 13 -30.11 0.77 -8.05
CA ILE A 13 -30.08 1.20 -9.45
C ILE A 13 -29.09 0.37 -10.31
N TYR A 14 -27.91 0.03 -9.76
CA TYR A 14 -26.77 -0.46 -10.54
C TYR A 14 -26.18 -1.79 -10.07
N ASP A 15 -26.74 -2.43 -9.04
CA ASP A 15 -26.20 -3.62 -8.36
C ASP A 15 -25.03 -3.35 -7.39
N ASP A 16 -24.54 -4.41 -6.74
CA ASP A 16 -23.52 -4.35 -5.71
C ASP A 16 -22.21 -3.72 -6.20
N MET A 17 -21.76 -2.75 -5.42
CA MET A 17 -20.57 -1.98 -5.75
C MET A 17 -19.31 -2.78 -5.47
N GLN A 18 -18.54 -3.01 -6.54
CA GLN A 18 -17.27 -3.71 -6.45
C GLN A 18 -16.16 -2.77 -5.97
N VAL A 19 -15.48 -3.18 -4.90
CA VAL A 19 -14.26 -2.53 -4.43
C VAL A 19 -13.11 -3.49 -4.64
N LEU A 20 -12.05 -3.02 -5.27
CA LEU A 20 -10.80 -3.78 -5.42
C LEU A 20 -9.89 -3.46 -4.23
N PRO A 21 -9.81 -4.34 -3.21
CA PRO A 21 -8.93 -4.13 -2.06
C PRO A 21 -7.46 -4.26 -2.46
N MET A 22 -6.59 -3.79 -1.58
CA MET A 22 -5.15 -4.01 -1.70
C MET A 22 -4.79 -5.46 -1.34
N ILE A 23 -3.68 -5.94 -1.89
CA ILE A 23 -3.12 -7.22 -1.48
C ILE A 23 -2.60 -7.07 -0.06
N MET A 24 -3.08 -7.89 0.87
CA MET A 24 -2.70 -7.78 2.27
C MET A 24 -1.25 -8.21 2.46
N VAL A 25 -0.29 -7.28 2.54
CA VAL A 25 1.14 -7.60 2.79
C VAL A 25 1.49 -7.65 4.27
N GLN A 26 0.64 -7.06 5.11
CA GLN A 26 0.71 -7.10 6.57
C GLN A 26 -0.68 -7.38 7.12
N GLN A 27 -0.73 -8.08 8.25
CA GLN A 27 -1.97 -8.28 9.01
C GLN A 27 -2.37 -7.00 9.75
N LYS A 28 -3.59 -6.99 10.30
CA LYS A 28 -4.08 -5.90 11.13
C LYS A 28 -3.18 -5.61 12.34
N SER A 29 -2.49 -6.63 12.87
CA SER A 29 -1.50 -6.51 13.95
C SER A 29 -0.22 -5.78 13.54
N GLY A 30 0.06 -5.69 12.24
CA GLY A 30 1.30 -5.17 11.66
C GLY A 30 2.30 -6.26 11.27
N ASP A 31 2.06 -7.52 11.64
CA ASP A 31 2.92 -8.64 11.26
C ASP A 31 2.87 -8.90 9.75
N ILE A 32 3.97 -9.37 9.18
CA ILE A 32 4.02 -9.71 7.76
C ILE A 32 3.01 -10.81 7.46
N TYR A 33 2.22 -10.61 6.40
CA TYR A 33 1.33 -11.64 5.88
C TYR A 33 1.97 -12.29 4.66
N GLN A 34 2.64 -13.42 4.90
CA GLN A 34 3.46 -14.10 3.88
C GLN A 34 2.70 -14.42 2.58
N PRO A 35 1.45 -14.93 2.59
CA PRO A 35 0.74 -15.23 1.34
C PRO A 35 0.54 -14.00 0.45
N GLY A 36 0.33 -12.82 1.04
CA GLY A 36 0.22 -11.58 0.28
C GLY A 36 1.58 -11.08 -0.22
N MET A 37 2.64 -11.21 0.59
CA MET A 37 4.00 -10.93 0.15
C MET A 37 4.42 -11.80 -1.04
N ASP A 38 4.08 -13.09 -1.02
CA ASP A 38 4.34 -14.01 -2.12
C ASP A 38 3.58 -13.58 -3.38
N LYS A 39 2.31 -13.16 -3.26
CA LYS A 39 1.52 -12.68 -4.40
C LYS A 39 2.04 -11.38 -5.00
N VAL A 40 2.45 -10.42 -4.17
CA VAL A 40 3.06 -9.18 -4.64
C VAL A 40 4.40 -9.47 -5.35
N THR A 41 5.19 -10.39 -4.80
CA THR A 41 6.45 -10.84 -5.40
C THR A 41 6.23 -11.57 -6.73
N GLU A 42 5.21 -12.42 -6.82
CA GLU A 42 4.84 -13.15 -8.04
C GLU A 42 4.54 -12.21 -9.22
N ILE A 43 3.95 -11.03 -8.96
CA ILE A 43 3.71 -10.00 -9.99
C ILE A 43 5.05 -9.54 -10.59
N ILE A 44 6.05 -9.31 -9.74
CA ILE A 44 7.39 -8.88 -10.14
C ILE A 44 8.06 -9.97 -10.95
N GLU A 45 8.06 -11.21 -10.44
CA GLU A 45 8.62 -12.36 -11.13
C GLU A 45 8.01 -12.56 -12.52
N LYS A 46 6.68 -12.48 -12.64
CA LYS A 46 5.99 -12.61 -13.93
C LYS A 46 6.44 -11.56 -14.93
N ARG A 47 6.72 -10.33 -14.49
CA ARG A 47 7.27 -9.27 -15.37
C ARG A 47 8.73 -9.51 -15.71
N VAL A 48 9.56 -9.83 -14.73
CA VAL A 48 10.98 -10.14 -14.92
C VAL A 48 11.15 -11.29 -15.90
N ARG A 49 10.37 -12.37 -15.76
CA ARG A 49 10.43 -13.54 -16.64
C ARG A 49 10.17 -13.22 -18.11
N GLN A 50 9.43 -12.15 -18.42
CA GLN A 50 9.19 -11.72 -19.81
C GLN A 50 10.43 -11.07 -20.44
N CYS A 51 11.35 -10.54 -19.64
CA CYS A 51 12.54 -9.84 -20.12
C CYS A 51 13.83 -10.65 -19.92
N VAL A 52 13.95 -11.34 -18.78
CA VAL A 52 15.12 -12.10 -18.34
C VAL A 52 14.67 -13.41 -17.66
N PRO A 53 14.23 -14.43 -18.43
CA PRO A 53 13.55 -15.62 -17.90
C PRO A 53 14.37 -16.48 -16.94
N ASN A 54 15.70 -16.40 -17.00
CA ASN A 54 16.61 -17.26 -16.24
C ASN A 54 17.25 -16.58 -15.03
N ARG A 55 16.73 -15.41 -14.59
CA ARG A 55 17.23 -14.71 -13.41
C ARG A 55 16.24 -14.75 -12.26
N ALA A 56 16.73 -15.12 -11.08
CA ALA A 56 16.00 -15.01 -9.83
C ALA A 56 15.75 -13.54 -9.47
N VAL A 57 14.55 -13.24 -8.98
CA VAL A 57 14.21 -11.86 -8.60
C VAL A 57 15.03 -11.44 -7.39
N ASP A 58 15.21 -12.33 -6.42
CA ASP A 58 16.12 -12.16 -5.30
C ASP A 58 17.55 -12.58 -5.67
N GLY A 59 18.52 -11.74 -5.33
CA GLY A 59 19.96 -12.01 -5.55
C GLY A 59 20.48 -11.67 -6.95
N GLU A 60 19.66 -11.72 -8.00
CA GLU A 60 20.10 -11.35 -9.37
C GLU A 60 19.41 -10.10 -9.93
N ILE A 61 18.10 -9.92 -9.70
CA ILE A 61 17.41 -8.67 -10.08
C ILE A 61 17.49 -7.64 -8.95
N PHE A 62 17.25 -8.06 -7.72
CA PHE A 62 17.47 -7.26 -6.51
C PHE A 62 18.71 -7.77 -5.78
N ASP A 63 19.45 -6.87 -5.12
CA ASP A 63 20.70 -7.23 -4.45
C ASP A 63 20.52 -8.25 -3.30
N SER A 64 19.31 -8.34 -2.77
CA SER A 64 18.94 -9.24 -1.69
C SER A 64 17.42 -9.42 -1.61
N LYS A 65 17.00 -10.51 -0.98
CA LYS A 65 15.60 -10.75 -0.62
C LYS A 65 15.02 -9.62 0.23
N ALA A 66 15.81 -9.10 1.18
CA ALA A 66 15.38 -8.01 2.07
C ALA A 66 15.04 -6.72 1.29
N THR A 67 15.81 -6.40 0.23
CA THR A 67 15.52 -5.23 -0.62
C THR A 67 14.21 -5.40 -1.40
N LEU A 68 13.97 -6.58 -1.94
CA LEU A 68 12.72 -6.93 -2.62
C LEU A 68 11.52 -6.86 -1.65
N GLU A 69 11.62 -7.53 -0.50
CA GLU A 69 10.58 -7.53 0.53
C GLU A 69 10.27 -6.11 1.00
N ARG A 70 11.30 -5.29 1.20
CA ARG A 70 11.12 -3.88 1.57
C ARG A 70 10.34 -3.10 0.53
N LEU A 71 10.63 -3.26 -0.76
CA LEU A 71 9.88 -2.60 -1.83
C LEU A 71 8.41 -3.05 -1.80
N CYS A 72 8.17 -4.37 -1.69
CA CYS A 72 6.83 -4.95 -1.62
C CYS A 72 6.04 -4.40 -0.42
N LEU A 73 6.64 -4.33 0.76
CA LEU A 73 6.03 -3.76 1.96
C LEU A 73 5.68 -2.29 1.77
N MET A 74 6.59 -1.49 1.19
CA MET A 74 6.35 -0.06 0.97
C MET A 74 5.26 0.22 -0.07
N SER A 75 4.92 -0.73 -0.94
CA SER A 75 3.76 -0.60 -1.82
C SER A 75 2.42 -0.67 -1.08
N GLY A 76 2.39 -1.22 0.14
CA GLY A 76 1.17 -1.53 0.88
C GLY A 76 0.28 -2.56 0.18
N GLY A 77 0.81 -3.30 -0.80
CA GLY A 77 0.04 -4.18 -1.66
C GLY A 77 -0.78 -3.47 -2.74
N HIS A 78 -0.58 -2.16 -2.92
CA HIS A 78 -1.17 -1.44 -4.03
C HIS A 78 -0.37 -1.68 -5.31
N VAL A 79 -0.93 -2.49 -6.22
CA VAL A 79 -0.25 -2.95 -7.44
C VAL A 79 0.28 -1.79 -8.30
N ARG A 80 -0.44 -0.68 -8.42
CA ARG A 80 0.07 0.47 -9.19
C ARG A 80 1.30 1.10 -8.52
N ASN A 81 1.26 1.34 -7.21
CA ASN A 81 2.43 1.86 -6.47
C ASN A 81 3.60 0.89 -6.53
N LEU A 82 3.35 -0.42 -6.41
CA LEU A 82 4.38 -1.44 -6.57
C LEU A 82 5.14 -1.26 -7.89
N LEU A 83 4.40 -1.15 -9.00
CA LEU A 83 5.00 -1.04 -10.32
C LEU A 83 5.73 0.29 -10.53
N LEU A 84 5.22 1.38 -9.97
CA LEU A 84 5.89 2.69 -10.00
C LEU A 84 7.19 2.67 -9.18
N LEU A 85 7.18 2.08 -7.98
CA LEU A 85 8.38 1.93 -7.15
C LEU A 85 9.46 1.10 -7.84
N ILE A 86 9.06 0.00 -8.51
CA ILE A 86 10.00 -0.84 -9.27
C ILE A 86 10.55 -0.08 -10.47
N GLN A 87 9.67 0.58 -11.24
CA GLN A 87 10.08 1.36 -12.40
C GLN A 87 11.12 2.42 -12.01
N ASP A 88 10.89 3.13 -10.90
CA ASP A 88 11.80 4.15 -10.43
C ASP A 88 13.10 3.56 -9.82
N ALA A 89 13.04 2.42 -9.16
CA ALA A 89 14.25 1.73 -8.70
C ALA A 89 15.11 1.25 -9.88
N ILE A 90 14.47 0.77 -10.97
CA ILE A 90 15.15 0.35 -12.20
C ILE A 90 15.76 1.55 -12.93
N SER A 91 15.06 2.68 -13.05
CA SER A 91 15.57 3.87 -13.74
C SER A 91 16.87 4.41 -13.11
N ARG A 92 17.10 4.10 -11.83
CA ARG A 92 18.28 4.46 -11.03
C ARG A 92 19.38 3.40 -11.03
N THR A 93 19.19 2.31 -11.77
CA THR A 93 20.09 1.15 -11.79
C THR A 93 20.65 0.99 -13.20
N GLU A 94 21.94 1.31 -13.38
CA GLU A 94 22.61 1.14 -14.68
C GLU A 94 22.89 -0.33 -14.99
N THR A 95 23.31 -1.09 -13.98
CA THR A 95 23.60 -2.52 -14.07
C THR A 95 22.95 -3.25 -12.90
N LEU A 96 22.31 -4.39 -13.20
CA LEU A 96 21.73 -5.24 -12.17
C LEU A 96 22.82 -5.82 -11.26
N PRO A 97 22.52 -6.04 -9.97
CA PRO A 97 21.20 -5.97 -9.34
C PRO A 97 20.75 -4.57 -8.88
N ILE A 98 19.44 -4.37 -8.74
CA ILE A 98 18.81 -3.20 -8.12
C ILE A 98 19.23 -3.17 -6.65
N SER A 99 19.92 -2.10 -6.27
CA SER A 99 20.44 -1.93 -4.91
C SER A 99 19.39 -1.46 -3.91
N ALA A 100 19.61 -1.77 -2.62
CA ALA A 100 18.85 -1.22 -1.50
C ALA A 100 18.79 0.33 -1.53
N LYS A 101 19.86 0.97 -1.99
CA LYS A 101 19.94 2.44 -2.13
C LYS A 101 19.03 2.96 -3.25
N ALA A 102 18.95 2.26 -4.38
CA ALA A 102 18.02 2.62 -5.46
C ALA A 102 16.56 2.50 -4.98
N VAL A 103 16.22 1.40 -4.31
CA VAL A 103 14.89 1.20 -3.70
C VAL A 103 14.57 2.27 -2.65
N GLN A 104 15.53 2.60 -1.77
CA GLN A 104 15.35 3.68 -0.78
C GLN A 104 15.04 5.03 -1.44
N ARG A 105 15.74 5.36 -2.54
CA ARG A 105 15.49 6.61 -3.27
C ARG A 105 14.10 6.63 -3.89
N ALA A 106 13.70 5.53 -4.53
CA ALA A 106 12.34 5.40 -5.09
C ALA A 106 11.24 5.54 -4.04
N ILE A 107 11.42 4.92 -2.87
CA ILE A 107 10.52 5.07 -1.72
C ILE A 107 10.45 6.54 -1.26
N THR A 108 11.58 7.24 -1.26
CA THR A 108 11.66 8.63 -0.80
C THR A 108 10.94 9.57 -1.74
N GLU A 109 11.16 9.45 -3.05
CA GLU A 109 10.47 10.27 -4.05
C GLU A 109 8.97 9.97 -4.09
N ALA A 110 8.57 8.70 -3.97
CA ALA A 110 7.16 8.34 -3.85
C ALA A 110 6.50 8.96 -2.60
N ARG A 111 7.21 8.98 -1.46
CA ARG A 111 6.73 9.64 -0.23
C ARG A 111 6.53 11.13 -0.41
N ASP A 112 7.40 11.80 -1.16
CA ASP A 112 7.32 13.25 -1.39
C ASP A 112 6.08 13.65 -2.20
N THR A 113 5.46 12.70 -2.93
CA THR A 113 4.16 12.93 -3.57
C THR A 113 3.00 12.93 -2.56
N TYR A 114 3.10 12.12 -1.49
CA TYR A 114 2.05 12.04 -0.47
C TYR A 114 2.05 13.22 0.48
N ARG A 115 3.23 13.75 0.86
CA ARG A 115 3.33 14.89 1.80
C ARG A 115 2.44 16.09 1.42
N PRO A 116 2.48 16.64 0.19
CA PRO A 116 1.64 17.78 -0.19
C PRO A 116 0.18 17.41 -0.47
N THR A 117 -0.14 16.11 -0.55
CA THR A 117 -1.50 15.61 -0.81
C THR A 117 -2.37 15.58 0.45
N VAL A 118 -1.73 15.55 1.64
CA VAL A 118 -2.41 15.49 2.93
C VAL A 118 -2.58 16.89 3.49
N GLU A 119 -3.83 17.29 3.76
CA GLU A 119 -4.12 18.56 4.42
C GLU A 119 -3.76 18.50 5.91
N ASN A 120 -3.40 19.64 6.52
CA ASN A 120 -2.82 19.66 7.87
C ASN A 120 -3.68 18.96 8.94
N TYR A 121 -5.01 19.09 8.90
CA TYR A 121 -5.89 18.43 9.87
C TYR A 121 -6.06 16.93 9.59
N GLN A 122 -5.75 16.46 8.38
CA GLN A 122 -5.90 15.06 7.99
C GLN A 122 -4.82 14.16 8.59
N TRP A 123 -3.70 14.71 9.07
CA TRP A 123 -2.67 13.94 9.78
C TRP A 123 -3.22 13.22 11.01
N GLU A 124 -4.12 13.87 11.77
CA GLU A 124 -4.80 13.27 12.93
C GLU A 124 -5.74 12.14 12.51
N ILE A 125 -6.45 12.29 11.39
CA ILE A 125 -7.32 11.26 10.83
C ILE A 125 -6.49 10.04 10.45
N LEU A 126 -5.39 10.23 9.71
CA LEU A 126 -4.47 9.15 9.33
C LEU A 126 -3.93 8.42 10.56
N ALA A 127 -3.47 9.16 11.57
CA ALA A 127 -2.96 8.59 12.80
C ALA A 127 -4.05 7.77 13.55
N LEU A 128 -5.29 8.27 13.60
CA LEU A 128 -6.41 7.55 14.22
C LEU A 128 -6.74 6.26 13.47
N VAL A 129 -6.74 6.30 12.14
CA VAL A 129 -6.95 5.10 11.30
C VAL A 129 -5.80 4.12 11.49
N ALA A 130 -4.55 4.58 11.56
CA ALA A 130 -3.40 3.71 11.79
C ALA A 130 -3.51 2.91 13.10
N LYS A 131 -4.07 3.52 14.16
CA LYS A 131 -4.29 2.88 15.46
C LYS A 131 -5.52 1.99 15.49
N THR A 132 -6.65 2.49 15.01
CA THR A 132 -7.95 1.80 15.12
C THR A 132 -8.20 0.80 13.99
N LYS A 133 -7.47 0.93 12.88
CA LYS A 133 -7.63 0.19 11.62
C LYS A 133 -9.03 0.31 11.01
N ARG A 134 -9.73 1.41 11.31
CA ARG A 134 -11.11 1.70 10.91
C ARG A 134 -11.21 3.14 10.42
N ILE A 135 -12.08 3.36 9.44
CA ILE A 135 -12.45 4.70 8.97
C ILE A 135 -13.83 5.09 9.49
N ARG A 136 -14.07 6.39 9.61
CA ARG A 136 -15.41 6.95 9.78
C ARG A 136 -16.00 7.27 8.41
N ASN A 137 -17.32 7.24 8.28
CA ASN A 137 -17.98 7.59 7.02
C ASN A 137 -18.08 9.11 6.84
N GLU A 138 -16.92 9.75 6.73
CA GLU A 138 -16.74 11.20 6.62
C GLU A 138 -16.05 11.50 5.27
N ASP A 139 -16.33 12.68 4.69
CA ASP A 139 -15.79 13.04 3.38
C ASP A 139 -14.25 13.07 3.35
N ASP A 140 -13.61 13.45 4.46
CA ASP A 140 -12.16 13.43 4.59
C ASP A 140 -11.58 12.02 4.49
N CYS A 141 -12.21 11.03 5.14
CA CYS A 141 -11.80 9.63 5.01
C CYS A 141 -11.96 9.14 3.56
N ARG A 142 -13.02 9.57 2.86
CA ARG A 142 -13.23 9.23 1.44
C ARG A 142 -12.18 9.87 0.55
N ASN A 143 -11.81 11.13 0.81
CA ASN A 143 -10.76 11.84 0.10
C ASN A 143 -9.40 11.14 0.30
N LEU A 144 -9.06 10.79 1.53
CA LEU A 144 -7.82 10.07 1.85
C LEU A 144 -7.76 8.67 1.22
N LEU A 145 -8.89 7.96 1.10
CA LEU A 145 -8.98 6.72 0.31
C LEU A 145 -8.78 7.00 -1.19
N PHE A 146 -9.43 8.04 -1.72
CA PHE A 146 -9.37 8.41 -3.13
C PHE A 146 -7.94 8.74 -3.56
N ASN A 147 -7.20 9.50 -2.74
CA ASN A 147 -5.80 9.86 -2.96
C ASN A 147 -4.81 8.77 -2.53
N ARG A 148 -5.30 7.60 -2.07
CA ARG A 148 -4.50 6.45 -1.63
C ARG A 148 -3.57 6.75 -0.45
N CYS A 149 -3.91 7.74 0.37
CA CYS A 149 -3.30 7.96 1.68
C CYS A 149 -3.77 6.89 2.67
N LEU A 150 -5.02 6.44 2.51
CA LEU A 150 -5.57 5.26 3.16
C LEU A 150 -5.69 4.10 2.17
N LEU A 151 -5.44 2.90 2.66
CA LEU A 151 -5.54 1.65 1.92
C LEU A 151 -6.58 0.76 2.59
N GLU A 152 -7.37 0.07 1.76
CA GLU A 152 -8.40 -0.87 2.19
C GLU A 152 -7.95 -2.31 1.95
N TYR A 153 -8.17 -3.17 2.92
CA TYR A 153 -7.85 -4.59 2.87
C TYR A 153 -9.10 -5.40 3.22
N ARG A 154 -9.27 -6.54 2.55
CA ARG A 154 -10.35 -7.50 2.81
C ARG A 154 -9.79 -8.91 2.91
N TYR A 155 -10.35 -9.71 3.81
CA TYR A 155 -10.09 -11.14 3.91
C TYR A 155 -11.36 -11.86 4.40
N PHE A 156 -11.42 -13.17 4.20
CA PHE A 156 -12.46 -14.02 4.78
C PHE A 156 -11.95 -14.58 6.11
N ASP A 157 -12.75 -14.49 7.16
CA ASP A 157 -12.47 -15.20 8.41
C ASP A 157 -12.86 -16.68 8.33
N ASP A 158 -12.67 -17.40 9.44
CA ASP A 158 -12.95 -18.83 9.54
C ASP A 158 -14.45 -19.17 9.37
N GLU A 159 -15.34 -18.20 9.57
CA GLU A 159 -16.79 -18.32 9.36
C GLU A 159 -17.19 -18.01 7.91
N GLY A 160 -16.24 -17.55 7.09
CA GLY A 160 -16.46 -17.15 5.70
C GLY A 160 -16.99 -15.73 5.57
N GLU A 161 -16.97 -14.93 6.64
CA GLU A 161 -17.43 -13.55 6.62
C GLU A 161 -16.32 -12.60 6.12
N ILE A 162 -16.72 -11.59 5.34
CA ILE A 162 -15.78 -10.61 4.80
C ILE A 162 -15.40 -9.62 5.91
N GLN A 163 -14.15 -9.69 6.34
CA GLN A 163 -13.55 -8.72 7.23
C GLN A 163 -12.88 -7.61 6.42
N CYS A 164 -13.27 -6.36 6.69
CA CYS A 164 -12.70 -5.16 6.07
C CYS A 164 -11.94 -4.32 7.10
N TRP A 165 -10.75 -3.88 6.75
CA TRP A 165 -9.95 -2.99 7.58
C TRP A 165 -9.11 -2.03 6.74
N PHE A 166 -8.61 -1.00 7.39
CA PHE A 166 -7.89 0.09 6.74
C PHE A 166 -6.58 0.37 7.43
N ASP A 167 -5.60 0.82 6.66
CA ASP A 167 -4.37 1.38 7.22
C ASP A 167 -3.88 2.56 6.40
N VAL A 168 -2.97 3.31 6.99
CA VAL A 168 -2.24 4.36 6.31
C VAL A 168 -1.24 3.73 5.34
N ASN A 169 -1.14 4.31 4.16
CA ASN A 169 -0.16 3.93 3.15
C ASN A 169 1.25 3.92 3.77
N PRO A 170 2.03 2.81 3.65
CA PRO A 170 3.35 2.70 4.27
C PRO A 170 4.29 3.87 3.93
N LEU A 171 4.18 4.46 2.73
CA LEU A 171 4.99 5.61 2.33
C LEU A 171 4.82 6.81 3.26
N ILE A 172 3.64 6.97 3.85
CA ILE A 172 3.29 8.06 4.77
C ILE A 172 3.83 7.83 6.19
N LYS A 173 4.02 6.58 6.62
CA LYS A 173 4.38 6.26 8.02
C LYS A 173 5.70 6.91 8.48
N GLU A 174 6.58 7.20 7.53
CA GLU A 174 7.87 7.85 7.78
C GLU A 174 7.84 9.39 7.65
N ILE A 175 6.69 9.99 7.32
CA ILE A 175 6.52 11.45 7.28
C ILE A 175 6.45 12.01 8.71
N GLN A 176 7.14 13.12 8.96
CA GLN A 176 7.32 13.69 10.28
C GLN A 176 5.98 14.11 10.91
N GLU A 177 5.13 14.78 10.15
CA GLU A 177 3.80 15.25 10.52
C GLU A 177 2.91 14.07 10.95
N PHE A 178 3.02 12.93 10.26
CA PHE A 178 2.32 11.71 10.67
C PHE A 178 2.86 11.14 11.98
N LYS A 179 4.18 11.10 12.17
CA LYS A 179 4.79 10.61 13.43
C LYS A 179 4.37 11.46 14.62
N GLU A 180 4.35 12.79 14.44
CA GLU A 180 3.89 13.75 15.44
C GLU A 180 2.42 13.56 15.79
N ALA A 181 1.56 13.44 14.78
CA ALA A 181 0.14 13.17 14.99
C ALA A 181 -0.08 11.83 15.72
N LEU A 182 0.64 10.77 15.31
CA LEU A 182 0.54 9.45 15.94
C LEU A 182 0.97 9.46 17.41
N ALA A 183 2.03 10.19 17.75
CA ALA A 183 2.51 10.32 19.13
C ALA A 183 1.50 11.04 20.05
N GLN A 184 0.61 11.86 19.50
CA GLN A 184 -0.41 12.59 20.26
C GLN A 184 -1.66 11.74 20.55
N ILE A 185 -1.86 10.61 19.86
CA ILE A 185 -3.02 9.74 20.05
C ILE A 185 -2.82 8.80 21.24
N LYS A 186 -3.39 9.20 22.39
CA LYS A 186 -3.48 8.39 23.62
C LYS A 186 -4.21 7.07 23.40
#